data_AF-X6MN02-F1
#
_entry.id   AF-X6MN02-F1
#
_cell.length_a   1.000
_cell.length_b   1.000
_cell.length_c   1.000
_cell.angle_alpha   90.00
_cell.angle_beta   90.00
_cell.angle_gamma   90.00
#
_symmetry.space_group_name_H-M   'P 1'
#
loop_
_entity.id
_entity.type
_entity.pdbx_description
1 polymer ?
#
loop_
_entity_poly.entity_id
_entity_poly.type
_entity_poly.pdbx_seq_one_letter_code
_entity_poly.pdbx_strand_id
1 'polypeptide(L)'
;MKPTNQTKKKKKMYGEIFGITYTNPSLLARLYFDPHFTNIERLVNLLTNGILPNHYDRMQEHIMVRIIEDVMKYEYNQCEDITTYLRENTTATKLLQAYLKRQHISDFIDNTVKECGEFCLKNPEEDLEIDPEAVWEGMLIQVEEAADIKDPNDPKIQNLCAQRREKLREFVKYIISRITNADNYPMGLRILCKKLIELAHSKVYEQDNEKIAESLVGGFIFLRIFNPRIQLYGHEQTKVHKQHAKQIRRRFTLIAKILQNISNQMIGGVKEAFMASLNDLIVEEISKVKKFFKELCNVLPLEHHFAMDRKIREKSPRDDLVYLSLSDLSFLKKMLWNDYSNNAKKSDDLMEKEYYTLIKNVCEKDPFSMSPSSSSALNSDASSKGDKGNLSNAAGGSGALGNGVNGNLTGDTTGSGVHGNNSGNNGNDMDKKNNDSFGGGVGLGGGIVSDDDDEQEPEEHNDTNVSGNSSTKNNESLYRYVKISVHEYMQQREKTDAKSN
;
A
#
# COMPACT_ATOMS: atom_id res chain seq x y z
N MET A 1 4.64 -33.26 21.84
CA MET A 1 3.51 -34.20 21.99
C MET A 1 2.92 -34.55 20.63
N LYS A 2 2.21 -35.68 20.46
CA LYS A 2 1.44 -35.95 19.23
C LYS A 2 0.21 -35.01 19.17
N PRO A 3 -0.13 -34.39 18.02
CA PRO A 3 -1.29 -33.52 17.93
C PRO A 3 -2.59 -34.31 18.10
N THR A 4 -3.53 -33.76 18.87
CA THR A 4 -4.85 -34.36 19.12
C THR A 4 -5.66 -34.53 17.84
N ASN A 5 -6.56 -35.51 17.79
CA ASN A 5 -7.37 -35.78 16.60
C ASN A 5 -8.25 -34.57 16.20
N GLN A 6 -8.71 -33.77 17.16
CA GLN A 6 -9.43 -32.53 16.92
C GLN A 6 -8.55 -31.47 16.22
N THR A 7 -7.29 -31.31 16.65
CA THR A 7 -6.32 -30.41 16.00
C THR A 7 -5.92 -30.89 14.60
N LYS A 8 -5.81 -32.20 14.38
CA LYS A 8 -5.63 -32.76 13.02
C LYS A 8 -6.82 -32.42 12.11
N LYS A 9 -8.04 -32.64 12.58
CA LYS A 9 -9.27 -32.33 11.83
C LYS A 9 -9.37 -30.84 11.48
N LYS A 10 -9.03 -29.95 12.42
CA LYS A 10 -8.93 -28.50 12.18
C LYS A 10 -7.97 -28.16 11.04
N LYS A 11 -6.74 -28.70 11.07
CA LYS A 11 -5.74 -28.44 10.02
C LYS A 11 -6.22 -28.90 8.65
N LYS A 12 -6.86 -30.07 8.54
CA LYS A 12 -7.44 -30.56 7.28
C LYS A 12 -8.46 -29.57 6.71
N MET A 13 -9.42 -29.12 7.51
CA MET A 13 -10.52 -28.27 7.00
C MET A 13 -10.06 -26.90 6.48
N TYR A 14 -9.09 -26.26 7.16
CA TYR A 14 -8.47 -25.03 6.62
C TYR A 14 -7.54 -25.32 5.43
N GLY A 15 -6.82 -26.44 5.46
CA GLY A 15 -5.94 -26.87 4.36
C GLY A 15 -6.68 -27.25 3.08
N GLU A 16 -7.91 -27.76 3.18
CA GLU A 16 -8.83 -27.96 2.06
C GLU A 16 -9.21 -26.63 1.40
N ILE A 17 -9.53 -25.59 2.20
CA ILE A 17 -9.79 -24.22 1.69
C ILE A 17 -8.54 -23.68 0.98
N PHE A 18 -7.36 -23.80 1.59
CA PHE A 18 -6.11 -23.34 0.96
C PHE A 18 -5.76 -24.15 -0.30
N GLY A 19 -6.12 -25.44 -0.38
CA GLY A 19 -5.98 -26.23 -1.60
C GLY A 19 -6.73 -25.64 -2.79
N ILE A 20 -7.95 -25.14 -2.56
CA ILE A 20 -8.73 -24.46 -3.60
C ILE A 20 -8.16 -23.05 -3.86
N THR A 21 -7.90 -22.23 -2.84
CA THR A 21 -7.45 -20.83 -3.07
C THR A 21 -6.04 -20.70 -3.63
N TYR A 22 -5.15 -21.68 -3.43
CA TYR A 22 -3.83 -21.72 -4.11
C TYR A 22 -3.97 -22.14 -5.58
N THR A 23 -5.05 -22.87 -5.92
CA THR A 23 -5.37 -23.26 -7.29
C THR A 23 -6.09 -22.13 -8.04
N ASN A 24 -6.92 -21.34 -7.33
CA ASN A 24 -7.63 -20.15 -7.83
C ASN A 24 -7.51 -18.97 -6.82
N PRO A 25 -6.44 -18.16 -6.94
CA PRO A 25 -6.16 -17.03 -6.02
C PRO A 25 -7.25 -15.96 -5.97
N SER A 26 -8.01 -15.78 -7.06
CA SER A 26 -9.09 -14.81 -7.19
C SER A 26 -10.18 -14.98 -6.12
N LEU A 27 -10.37 -16.21 -5.61
CA LEU A 27 -11.28 -16.50 -4.50
C LEU A 27 -10.83 -15.87 -3.17
N LEU A 28 -9.51 -15.81 -2.94
CA LEU A 28 -8.91 -15.16 -1.77
C LEU A 28 -8.85 -13.64 -1.96
N ALA A 29 -8.68 -13.16 -3.21
CA ALA A 29 -8.71 -11.74 -3.55
C ALA A 29 -10.03 -11.04 -3.16
N ARG A 30 -11.17 -11.77 -3.18
CA ARG A 30 -12.47 -11.23 -2.72
C ARG A 30 -12.49 -10.73 -1.28
N LEU A 31 -11.62 -11.24 -0.40
CA LEU A 31 -11.54 -10.76 0.98
C LEU A 31 -11.04 -9.31 1.10
N TYR A 32 -10.50 -8.76 0.01
CA TYR A 32 -9.89 -7.43 -0.09
C TYR A 32 -10.77 -6.43 -0.88
N PHE A 33 -11.95 -6.86 -1.37
CA PHE A 33 -12.88 -6.03 -2.15
C PHE A 33 -13.83 -5.16 -1.29
N ASP A 34 -13.52 -4.99 0.00
CA ASP A 34 -14.31 -4.13 0.90
C ASP A 34 -13.58 -2.79 1.14
N PRO A 35 -14.02 -1.69 0.50
CA PRO A 35 -13.40 -0.37 0.67
C PRO A 35 -13.65 0.26 2.05
N HIS A 36 -14.58 -0.30 2.84
CA HIS A 36 -14.88 0.17 4.19
C HIS A 36 -14.13 -0.63 5.27
N PHE A 37 -13.26 -1.57 4.88
CA PHE A 37 -12.55 -2.43 5.82
C PHE A 37 -11.46 -1.68 6.60
N THR A 38 -11.81 -1.22 7.81
CA THR A 38 -11.00 -0.28 8.60
C THR A 38 -9.62 -0.75 9.06
N ASN A 39 -9.26 -2.04 8.90
CA ASN A 39 -7.97 -2.59 9.33
C ASN A 39 -7.26 -3.35 8.21
N ILE A 40 -7.13 -2.69 7.04
CA ILE A 40 -6.40 -3.20 5.86
C ILE A 40 -5.05 -3.81 6.25
N GLU A 41 -4.31 -3.19 7.16
CA GLU A 41 -2.98 -3.65 7.54
C GLU A 41 -2.98 -5.03 8.21
N ARG A 42 -4.00 -5.36 9.02
CA ARG A 42 -4.15 -6.72 9.56
C ARG A 42 -4.42 -7.75 8.46
N LEU A 43 -5.21 -7.38 7.44
CA LEU A 43 -5.53 -8.27 6.32
C LEU A 43 -4.31 -8.48 5.40
N VAL A 44 -3.53 -7.44 5.16
CA VAL A 44 -2.26 -7.52 4.42
C VAL A 44 -1.22 -8.35 5.19
N ASN A 45 -1.07 -8.14 6.50
CA ASN A 45 -0.15 -8.93 7.34
C ASN A 45 -0.58 -10.42 7.44
N LEU A 46 -1.89 -10.71 7.45
CA LEU A 46 -2.42 -12.06 7.34
C LEU A 46 -1.97 -12.73 6.04
N LEU A 47 -2.00 -11.99 4.91
CA LEU A 47 -1.54 -12.50 3.62
C LEU A 47 -0.04 -12.74 3.61
N THR A 48 0.78 -11.74 3.96
CA THR A 48 2.24 -11.83 3.81
C THR A 48 2.87 -12.78 4.82
N ASN A 49 2.48 -12.67 6.10
CA ASN A 49 3.21 -13.34 7.19
C ASN A 49 2.56 -14.68 7.56
N GLY A 50 1.27 -14.85 7.23
CA GLY A 50 0.49 -16.03 7.57
C GLY A 50 0.27 -16.99 6.42
N ILE A 51 -0.29 -16.49 5.30
CA ILE A 51 -0.69 -17.32 4.16
C ILE A 51 0.47 -17.52 3.17
N LEU A 52 1.17 -16.46 2.74
CA LEU A 52 2.22 -16.48 1.72
C LEU A 52 3.64 -16.14 2.25
N PRO A 53 4.08 -16.75 3.36
CA PRO A 53 5.27 -16.37 4.14
C PRO A 53 6.60 -16.65 3.45
N ASN A 54 6.64 -17.52 2.43
CA ASN A 54 7.89 -17.83 1.76
C ASN A 54 8.17 -16.78 0.69
N HIS A 55 8.95 -15.76 1.04
CA HIS A 55 9.32 -14.65 0.16
C HIS A 55 9.92 -15.12 -1.19
N TYR A 56 10.73 -16.17 -1.16
CA TYR A 56 11.46 -16.69 -2.32
C TYR A 56 10.73 -17.79 -3.12
N ASP A 57 9.54 -18.22 -2.72
CA ASP A 57 8.79 -19.21 -3.48
C ASP A 57 7.92 -18.58 -4.56
N ARG A 58 8.17 -18.96 -5.82
CA ARG A 58 7.48 -18.43 -7.00
C ARG A 58 6.00 -18.77 -7.08
N MET A 59 5.54 -19.86 -6.46
CA MET A 59 4.11 -20.17 -6.39
C MET A 59 3.40 -19.19 -5.45
N GLN A 60 3.99 -18.93 -4.28
CA GLN A 60 3.46 -17.96 -3.32
C GLN A 60 3.58 -16.52 -3.85
N GLU A 61 4.64 -16.21 -4.61
CA GLU A 61 4.74 -14.94 -5.33
C GLU A 61 3.63 -14.80 -6.39
N HIS A 62 3.41 -15.81 -7.24
CA HIS A 62 2.32 -15.81 -8.22
C HIS A 62 0.95 -15.59 -7.57
N ILE A 63 0.65 -16.31 -6.48
CA ILE A 63 -0.62 -16.18 -5.75
C ILE A 63 -0.78 -14.75 -5.22
N MET A 64 0.29 -14.15 -4.68
CA MET A 64 0.26 -12.76 -4.21
C MET A 64 0.07 -11.76 -5.36
N VAL A 65 0.78 -11.93 -6.47
CA VAL A 65 0.65 -11.08 -7.67
C VAL A 65 -0.76 -11.17 -8.23
N ARG A 66 -1.39 -12.36 -8.31
CA ARG A 66 -2.78 -12.48 -8.78
C ARG A 66 -3.78 -11.78 -7.85
N ILE A 67 -3.64 -11.94 -6.53
CA ILE A 67 -4.48 -11.23 -5.57
C ILE A 67 -4.35 -9.71 -5.77
N ILE A 68 -3.14 -9.22 -6.03
CA ILE A 68 -2.90 -7.81 -6.35
C ILE A 68 -3.55 -7.41 -7.68
N GLU A 69 -3.40 -8.18 -8.77
CA GLU A 69 -4.06 -7.90 -10.06
C GLU A 69 -5.58 -7.78 -9.92
N ASP A 70 -6.22 -8.70 -9.20
CA ASP A 70 -7.67 -8.76 -9.03
C ASP A 70 -8.19 -7.62 -8.14
N VAL A 71 -7.47 -7.26 -7.06
CA VAL A 71 -7.80 -6.11 -6.20
C VAL A 71 -7.56 -4.79 -6.94
N MET A 72 -6.47 -4.68 -7.71
CA MET A 72 -6.21 -3.52 -8.56
C MET A 72 -7.34 -3.34 -9.58
N LYS A 73 -7.74 -4.40 -10.28
CA LYS A 73 -8.87 -4.38 -11.21
C LYS A 73 -10.19 -4.01 -10.52
N TYR A 74 -10.44 -4.51 -9.32
CA TYR A 74 -11.64 -4.16 -8.55
C TYR A 74 -11.67 -2.66 -8.19
N GLU A 75 -10.63 -2.13 -7.56
CA GLU A 75 -10.55 -0.71 -7.20
C GLU A 75 -10.56 0.20 -8.44
N TYR A 76 -9.83 -0.17 -9.50
CA TYR A 76 -9.78 0.57 -10.75
C TYR A 76 -11.15 0.70 -11.41
N ASN A 77 -11.98 -0.36 -11.34
CA ASN A 77 -13.35 -0.31 -11.85
C ASN A 77 -14.21 0.71 -11.09
N GLN A 78 -14.06 0.84 -9.78
CA GLN A 78 -14.79 1.84 -8.96
C GLN A 78 -14.21 3.26 -9.08
N CYS A 79 -12.97 3.42 -9.55
CA CYS A 79 -12.30 4.71 -9.64
C CYS A 79 -12.94 5.62 -10.72
N GLU A 80 -13.35 6.83 -10.32
CA GLU A 80 -13.90 7.87 -11.21
C GLU A 80 -12.76 8.59 -11.96
N ASP A 81 -11.89 9.31 -11.24
CA ASP A 81 -10.70 9.95 -11.81
C ASP A 81 -9.48 9.02 -11.82
N ILE A 82 -9.28 8.38 -12.98
CA ILE A 82 -8.14 7.51 -13.30
C ILE A 82 -6.79 8.18 -12.99
N THR A 83 -6.66 9.50 -13.11
CA THR A 83 -5.38 10.20 -12.85
C THR A 83 -5.00 10.17 -11.37
N THR A 84 -5.98 9.99 -10.46
CA THR A 84 -5.79 9.78 -9.01
C THR A 84 -5.65 8.31 -8.61
N TYR A 85 -5.89 7.37 -9.53
CA TYR A 85 -5.73 5.95 -9.24
C TYR A 85 -4.30 5.64 -8.81
N LEU A 86 -4.16 4.88 -7.71
CA LEU A 86 -2.92 4.80 -6.93
C LEU A 86 -2.31 6.19 -6.66
N ARG A 87 -3.01 7.08 -5.97
CA ARG A 87 -2.38 8.20 -5.21
C ARG A 87 -2.65 8.07 -3.72
N GLU A 88 -3.87 7.70 -3.36
CA GLU A 88 -4.32 7.48 -1.98
C GLU A 88 -3.79 6.16 -1.38
N ASN A 89 -4.07 5.91 -0.10
CA ASN A 89 -3.71 4.68 0.62
C ASN A 89 -4.82 3.61 0.53
N THR A 90 -5.08 3.10 -0.67
CA THR A 90 -6.06 2.03 -0.93
C THR A 90 -5.55 0.63 -0.55
N THR A 91 -6.41 -0.39 -0.56
CA THR A 91 -6.04 -1.79 -0.31
C THR A 91 -5.04 -2.30 -1.34
N ALA A 92 -5.19 -1.95 -2.62
CA ALA A 92 -4.19 -2.24 -3.66
C ALA A 92 -2.84 -1.61 -3.33
N THR A 93 -2.79 -0.33 -2.92
CA THR A 93 -1.49 0.29 -2.57
C THR A 93 -0.84 -0.33 -1.35
N LYS A 94 -1.60 -0.75 -0.33
CA LYS A 94 -1.08 -1.46 0.85
C LYS A 94 -0.57 -2.86 0.49
N LEU A 95 -1.26 -3.59 -0.39
CA LEU A 95 -0.78 -4.87 -0.92
C LEU A 95 0.47 -4.72 -1.81
N LEU A 96 0.55 -3.67 -2.63
CA LEU A 96 1.73 -3.33 -3.43
C LEU A 96 2.93 -2.97 -2.52
N GLN A 97 2.73 -2.13 -1.49
CA GLN A 97 3.75 -1.84 -0.48
C GLN A 97 4.25 -3.11 0.23
N ALA A 98 3.37 -4.08 0.46
CA ALA A 98 3.72 -5.37 1.04
C ALA A 98 4.47 -6.30 0.05
N TYR A 99 4.12 -6.29 -1.24
CA TYR A 99 4.87 -7.00 -2.28
C TYR A 99 6.31 -6.46 -2.41
N LEU A 100 6.46 -5.12 -2.36
CA LEU A 100 7.76 -4.43 -2.36
C LEU A 100 8.62 -4.70 -1.11
N LYS A 101 8.06 -5.34 -0.08
CA LYS A 101 8.77 -5.80 1.13
C LYS A 101 9.12 -7.30 1.09
N ARG A 102 8.74 -8.05 0.05
CA ARG A 102 9.26 -9.41 -0.16
C ARG A 102 10.76 -9.31 -0.41
N GLN A 103 11.55 -10.20 0.20
CA GLN A 103 12.99 -9.99 0.34
C GLN A 103 13.69 -9.77 -0.99
N HIS A 104 13.49 -10.65 -1.99
CA HIS A 104 14.11 -10.51 -3.31
C HIS A 104 13.68 -9.25 -4.10
N ILE A 105 12.52 -8.67 -3.78
CA ILE A 105 12.06 -7.41 -4.37
C ILE A 105 12.74 -6.24 -3.68
N SER A 106 12.81 -6.23 -2.34
CA SER A 106 13.54 -5.19 -1.59
C SER A 106 15.03 -5.24 -1.92
N ASP A 107 15.65 -6.43 -1.96
CA ASP A 107 17.06 -6.61 -2.33
C ASP A 107 17.36 -5.99 -3.71
N PHE A 108 16.50 -6.20 -4.71
CA PHE A 108 16.65 -5.59 -6.03
C PHE A 108 16.60 -4.06 -5.97
N ILE A 109 15.60 -3.50 -5.28
CA ILE A 109 15.40 -2.05 -5.15
C ILE A 109 16.54 -1.41 -4.37
N ASP A 110 16.87 -1.96 -3.21
CA ASP A 110 17.83 -1.41 -2.26
C ASP A 110 19.27 -1.51 -2.78
N ASN A 111 19.64 -2.58 -3.50
CA ASN A 111 20.93 -2.62 -4.21
C ASN A 111 20.99 -1.60 -5.36
N THR A 112 19.91 -1.42 -6.12
CA THR A 112 19.85 -0.43 -7.21
C THR A 112 19.97 1.00 -6.66
N VAL A 113 19.28 1.31 -5.56
CA VAL A 113 19.33 2.60 -4.87
C VAL A 113 20.69 2.82 -4.19
N LYS A 114 21.32 1.78 -3.65
CA LYS A 114 22.66 1.84 -3.09
C LYS A 114 23.73 2.17 -4.15
N GLU A 115 23.74 1.49 -5.30
CA GLU A 115 24.67 1.81 -6.41
C GLU A 115 24.50 3.27 -6.86
N CYS A 116 23.24 3.70 -7.03
CA CYS A 116 22.89 5.09 -7.33
C CYS A 116 23.38 6.08 -6.27
N GLY A 117 23.17 5.76 -4.99
CA GLY A 117 23.48 6.60 -3.85
C GLY A 117 24.98 6.76 -3.61
N GLU A 118 25.75 5.67 -3.73
CA GLU A 118 27.21 5.68 -3.65
C GLU A 118 27.83 6.49 -4.80
N PHE A 119 27.29 6.38 -6.02
CA PHE A 119 27.68 7.25 -7.13
C PHE A 119 27.43 8.73 -6.83
N CYS A 120 26.30 9.05 -6.19
CA CYS A 120 25.91 10.41 -5.79
C CYS A 120 26.62 10.92 -4.53
N LEU A 121 27.44 10.12 -3.84
CA LEU A 121 28.10 10.47 -2.57
C LEU A 121 29.63 10.41 -2.62
N LYS A 122 30.24 10.31 -3.80
CA LYS A 122 31.71 10.41 -3.98
C LYS A 122 32.30 11.67 -3.33
N ASN A 123 31.59 12.79 -3.47
CA ASN A 123 31.93 14.11 -2.95
C ASN A 123 30.79 14.58 -2.04
N PRO A 124 30.69 14.11 -0.78
CA PRO A 124 29.53 14.38 0.10
C PRO A 124 29.39 15.86 0.50
N GLU A 125 30.49 16.63 0.47
CA GLU A 125 30.57 18.05 0.80
C GLU A 125 30.03 18.99 -0.28
N GLU A 126 29.96 18.57 -1.56
CA GLU A 126 29.45 19.40 -2.66
C GLU A 126 28.02 19.91 -2.38
N ASP A 127 27.88 21.21 -2.15
CA ASP A 127 26.58 21.86 -2.12
C ASP A 127 26.01 21.95 -3.55
N LEU A 128 24.81 21.38 -3.73
CA LEU A 128 24.07 21.36 -5.00
C LEU A 128 22.85 22.29 -4.96
N GLU A 129 22.84 23.33 -4.11
CA GLU A 129 21.82 24.35 -4.23
C GLU A 129 21.93 25.07 -5.58
N ILE A 130 20.82 25.13 -6.32
CA ILE A 130 20.72 25.67 -7.68
C ILE A 130 19.74 26.85 -7.78
N ASP A 131 19.08 27.18 -6.67
CA ASP A 131 18.26 28.38 -6.53
C ASP A 131 19.15 29.61 -6.28
N PRO A 132 19.23 30.59 -7.20
CA PRO A 132 20.15 31.72 -7.07
C PRO A 132 19.93 32.56 -5.80
N GLU A 133 18.69 32.66 -5.31
CA GLU A 133 18.36 33.40 -4.09
C GLU A 133 18.98 32.71 -2.87
N ALA A 134 18.77 31.40 -2.71
CA ALA A 134 19.35 30.62 -1.61
C ALA A 134 20.88 30.52 -1.70
N VAL A 135 21.47 30.51 -2.90
CA VAL A 135 22.93 30.58 -3.07
C VAL A 135 23.49 31.94 -2.65
N TRP A 136 22.81 33.04 -2.98
CA TRP A 136 23.20 34.39 -2.57
C TRP A 136 23.13 34.56 -1.04
N GLU A 137 22.00 34.21 -0.42
CA GLU A 137 21.84 34.22 1.04
C GLU A 137 22.91 33.37 1.73
N GLY A 138 23.20 32.19 1.19
CA GLY A 138 24.24 31.30 1.68
C GLY A 138 25.64 31.91 1.64
N MET A 139 25.96 32.74 0.63
CA MET A 139 27.24 33.46 0.53
C MET A 139 27.33 34.61 1.53
N LEU A 140 26.26 35.41 1.66
CA LEU A 140 26.19 36.54 2.61
C LEU A 140 26.41 36.11 4.07
N ILE A 141 26.01 34.89 4.42
CA ILE A 141 26.19 34.32 5.77
C ILE A 141 27.62 33.79 6.00
N GLN A 142 28.36 33.43 4.95
CA GLN A 142 29.63 32.70 5.06
C GLN A 142 30.88 33.56 4.85
N VAL A 143 30.77 34.74 4.20
CA VAL A 143 31.93 35.47 3.69
C VAL A 143 31.76 36.99 3.84
N GLU A 144 32.60 37.66 4.63
CA GLU A 144 32.60 39.14 4.74
C GLU A 144 32.95 39.83 3.40
N GLU A 145 33.74 39.18 2.55
CA GLU A 145 34.05 39.61 1.17
C GLU A 145 32.84 39.53 0.21
N ALA A 146 31.68 39.02 0.63
CA ALA A 146 30.46 38.99 -0.19
C ALA A 146 29.84 40.38 -0.43
N ALA A 147 30.36 41.45 0.20
CA ALA A 147 29.84 42.82 0.15
C ALA A 147 29.69 43.42 -1.27
N ASP A 148 30.44 42.92 -2.26
CA ASP A 148 30.31 43.35 -3.66
C ASP A 148 29.14 42.68 -4.42
N ILE A 149 28.64 41.53 -3.94
CA ILE A 149 27.60 40.73 -4.62
C ILE A 149 26.22 41.13 -4.10
N LYS A 150 25.53 42.00 -4.85
CA LYS A 150 24.31 42.70 -4.40
C LYS A 150 23.00 42.14 -4.96
N ASP A 151 23.06 41.11 -5.78
CA ASP A 151 21.93 40.58 -6.56
C ASP A 151 22.13 39.08 -6.85
N PRO A 152 21.14 38.19 -6.60
CA PRO A 152 21.13 36.79 -7.06
C PRO A 152 21.43 36.59 -8.56
N ASN A 153 21.24 37.62 -9.39
CA ASN A 153 21.55 37.60 -10.82
C ASN A 153 23.04 37.83 -11.15
N ASP A 154 23.92 38.02 -10.16
CA ASP A 154 25.36 38.21 -10.38
C ASP A 154 25.98 37.04 -11.19
N PRO A 155 26.84 37.31 -12.19
CA PRO A 155 27.46 36.29 -13.02
C PRO A 155 28.21 35.18 -12.25
N LYS A 156 28.76 35.47 -11.06
CA LYS A 156 29.42 34.48 -10.18
C LYS A 156 28.40 33.46 -9.67
N ILE A 157 27.24 33.93 -9.18
CA ILE A 157 26.16 33.09 -8.67
C ILE A 157 25.57 32.26 -9.81
N GLN A 158 25.26 32.90 -10.94
CA GLN A 158 24.67 32.22 -12.10
C GLN A 158 25.60 31.14 -12.68
N ASN A 159 26.92 31.38 -12.69
CA ASN A 159 27.93 30.41 -13.08
C ASN A 159 28.04 29.25 -12.06
N LEU A 160 28.07 29.53 -10.75
CA LEU A 160 28.07 28.48 -9.72
C LEU A 160 26.81 27.61 -9.80
N CYS A 161 25.64 28.22 -9.97
CA CYS A 161 24.38 27.51 -10.19
C CYS A 161 24.41 26.69 -11.49
N ALA A 162 25.12 27.12 -12.54
CA ALA A 162 25.31 26.32 -13.75
C ALA A 162 26.18 25.08 -13.52
N GLN A 163 27.31 25.23 -12.81
CA GLN A 163 28.20 24.12 -12.48
C GLN A 163 27.49 23.05 -11.62
N ARG A 164 26.74 23.49 -10.60
CA ARG A 164 25.93 22.62 -9.73
C ARG A 164 24.80 21.91 -10.49
N ARG A 165 24.14 22.59 -11.44
CA ARG A 165 23.14 21.98 -12.33
C ARG A 165 23.74 20.88 -13.21
N GLU A 166 24.97 21.02 -13.69
CA GLU A 166 25.60 19.98 -14.51
C GLU A 166 26.02 18.76 -13.68
N LYS A 167 26.45 18.96 -12.43
CA LYS A 167 26.62 17.85 -11.46
C LYS A 167 25.30 17.13 -11.18
N LEU A 168 24.22 17.89 -10.98
CA LEU A 168 22.88 17.33 -10.80
C LEU A 168 22.37 16.61 -12.07
N ARG A 169 22.77 17.05 -13.27
CA ARG A 169 22.56 16.34 -14.55
C ARG A 169 23.28 15.00 -14.57
N GLU A 170 24.57 14.97 -14.20
CA GLU A 170 25.37 13.74 -14.12
C GLU A 170 24.69 12.69 -13.22
N PHE A 171 24.29 13.09 -12.00
CA PHE A 171 23.60 12.21 -11.06
C PHE A 171 22.25 11.70 -11.58
N VAL A 172 21.39 12.58 -12.10
CA VAL A 172 20.07 12.17 -12.63
C VAL A 172 20.20 11.23 -13.82
N LYS A 173 21.12 11.49 -14.77
CA LYS A 173 21.35 10.58 -15.92
C LYS A 173 21.84 9.22 -15.48
N TYR A 174 22.75 9.16 -14.50
CA TYR A 174 23.22 7.89 -13.94
C TYR A 174 22.06 7.12 -13.31
N ILE A 175 21.26 7.75 -12.44
CA ILE A 175 20.13 7.11 -11.77
C ILE A 175 19.07 6.62 -12.76
N ILE A 176 18.70 7.43 -13.75
CA ILE A 176 17.78 7.01 -14.81
C ILE A 176 18.34 5.77 -15.52
N SER A 177 19.62 5.75 -15.91
CA SER A 177 20.23 4.59 -16.60
C SER A 177 20.16 3.28 -15.81
N ARG A 178 20.14 3.35 -14.47
CA ARG A 178 20.00 2.20 -13.56
C ARG A 178 18.55 1.76 -13.45
N ILE A 179 17.63 2.71 -13.23
CA ILE A 179 16.20 2.45 -13.10
C ILE A 179 15.60 1.94 -14.42
N THR A 180 16.08 2.42 -15.58
CA THR A 180 15.50 2.08 -16.90
C THR A 180 16.00 0.77 -17.52
N ASN A 181 16.67 -0.11 -16.76
CA ASN A 181 17.05 -1.44 -17.24
C ASN A 181 15.94 -2.47 -16.92
N ALA A 182 15.01 -2.66 -17.88
CA ALA A 182 13.85 -3.52 -17.74
C ALA A 182 14.18 -5.00 -17.42
N ASP A 183 15.31 -5.52 -17.88
CA ASP A 183 15.63 -6.95 -17.74
C ASP A 183 16.20 -7.33 -16.36
N ASN A 184 16.60 -6.33 -15.56
CA ASN A 184 16.92 -6.54 -14.15
C ASN A 184 15.68 -6.66 -13.25
N TYR A 185 14.47 -6.31 -13.73
CA TYR A 185 13.27 -6.26 -12.87
C TYR A 185 12.70 -7.66 -12.57
N PRO A 186 12.36 -7.96 -11.30
CA PRO A 186 11.63 -9.17 -10.93
C PRO A 186 10.34 -9.35 -11.74
N MET A 187 10.07 -10.59 -12.16
CA MET A 187 8.98 -10.88 -13.12
C MET A 187 7.60 -10.47 -12.60
N GLY A 188 7.30 -10.70 -11.31
CA GLY A 188 6.04 -10.25 -10.71
C GLY A 188 5.86 -8.73 -10.77
N LEU A 189 6.95 -7.96 -10.60
CA LEU A 189 6.92 -6.51 -10.71
C LEU A 189 6.69 -6.03 -12.16
N ARG A 190 7.29 -6.71 -13.16
CA ARG A 190 7.00 -6.46 -14.59
C ARG A 190 5.54 -6.73 -14.95
N ILE A 191 4.99 -7.83 -14.43
CA ILE A 191 3.58 -8.21 -14.62
C ILE A 191 2.63 -7.17 -13.98
N LEU A 192 2.92 -6.71 -12.76
CA LEU A 192 2.12 -5.66 -12.11
C LEU A 192 2.13 -4.33 -12.89
N CYS A 193 3.28 -3.97 -13.48
CA CYS A 193 3.36 -2.78 -14.35
C CYS A 193 2.57 -2.98 -15.66
N LYS A 194 2.65 -4.16 -16.28
CA LYS A 194 1.80 -4.53 -17.42
C LYS A 194 0.31 -4.42 -17.06
N LYS A 195 -0.09 -4.85 -15.86
CA LYS A 195 -1.47 -4.75 -15.36
C LYS A 195 -1.95 -3.31 -15.27
N LEU A 196 -1.09 -2.36 -14.85
CA LEU A 196 -1.42 -0.93 -14.84
C LEU A 196 -1.73 -0.39 -16.23
N ILE A 197 -0.94 -0.77 -17.25
CA ILE A 197 -1.18 -0.36 -18.64
C ILE A 197 -2.48 -0.98 -19.17
N GLU A 198 -2.72 -2.28 -18.93
CA GLU A 198 -3.97 -2.96 -19.31
C GLU A 198 -5.20 -2.30 -18.67
N LEU A 199 -5.10 -1.88 -17.41
CA LEU A 199 -6.19 -1.18 -16.72
C LEU A 199 -6.39 0.23 -17.29
N ALA A 200 -5.33 1.03 -17.45
CA ALA A 200 -5.37 2.34 -18.10
C ALA A 200 -6.14 2.28 -19.44
N HIS A 201 -5.71 1.37 -20.31
CA HIS A 201 -6.26 1.19 -21.66
C HIS A 201 -7.68 0.62 -21.67
N SER A 202 -8.20 0.09 -20.56
CA SER A 202 -9.55 -0.47 -20.45
C SER A 202 -10.66 0.55 -20.22
N LYS A 203 -10.34 1.77 -19.78
CA LYS A 203 -11.32 2.86 -19.56
C LYS A 203 -11.14 4.06 -20.49
N VAL A 204 -9.93 4.35 -20.97
CA VAL A 204 -9.67 5.58 -21.75
C VAL A 204 -9.82 5.31 -23.25
N TYR A 205 -10.79 5.96 -23.89
CA TYR A 205 -11.08 5.84 -25.33
C TYR A 205 -10.51 6.99 -26.19
N GLU A 206 -9.67 7.86 -25.60
CA GLU A 206 -9.25 9.15 -26.17
C GLU A 206 -7.72 9.29 -26.35
N GLN A 207 -7.29 10.41 -26.93
CA GLN A 207 -5.92 10.63 -27.44
C GLN A 207 -4.81 10.59 -26.38
N ASP A 208 -5.11 10.87 -25.10
CA ASP A 208 -4.14 10.88 -23.99
C ASP A 208 -3.94 9.51 -23.29
N ASN A 209 -4.55 8.42 -23.79
CA ASN A 209 -4.54 7.08 -23.15
C ASN A 209 -3.12 6.60 -22.77
N GLU A 210 -2.18 6.65 -23.71
CA GLU A 210 -0.78 6.25 -23.50
C GLU A 210 -0.12 7.07 -22.38
N LYS A 211 -0.37 8.38 -22.33
CA LYS A 211 0.20 9.31 -21.33
C LYS A 211 -0.35 9.01 -19.93
N ILE A 212 -1.62 8.63 -19.83
CA ILE A 212 -2.25 8.19 -18.58
C ILE A 212 -1.64 6.84 -18.13
N ALA A 213 -1.47 5.89 -19.05
CA ALA A 213 -0.84 4.60 -18.75
C ALA A 213 0.62 4.74 -18.28
N GLU A 214 1.42 5.53 -19.00
CA GLU A 214 2.79 5.90 -18.60
C GLU A 214 2.80 6.62 -17.24
N SER A 215 1.84 7.51 -16.97
CA SER A 215 1.73 8.22 -15.68
C SER A 215 1.33 7.30 -14.52
N LEU A 216 0.54 6.24 -14.75
CA LEU A 216 0.21 5.25 -13.72
C LEU A 216 1.39 4.32 -13.42
N VAL A 217 2.10 3.84 -14.44
CA VAL A 217 3.34 3.07 -14.24
C VAL A 217 4.42 3.94 -13.57
N GLY A 218 4.56 5.21 -13.96
CA GLY A 218 5.45 6.16 -13.29
C GLY A 218 5.06 6.47 -11.84
N GLY A 219 3.76 6.63 -11.57
CA GLY A 219 3.18 6.78 -10.23
C GLY A 219 3.35 5.55 -9.33
N PHE A 220 3.73 4.40 -9.90
CA PHE A 220 4.18 3.23 -9.16
C PHE A 220 5.71 3.19 -9.06
N ILE A 221 6.43 3.11 -10.19
CA ILE A 221 7.90 2.97 -10.25
C ILE A 221 8.63 4.13 -9.56
N PHE A 222 8.38 5.39 -9.95
CA PHE A 222 9.12 6.51 -9.38
C PHE A 222 8.52 6.93 -8.04
N LEU A 223 7.21 7.20 -7.98
CA LEU A 223 6.58 7.78 -6.79
C LEU A 223 6.49 6.81 -5.59
N ARG A 224 6.37 5.49 -5.78
CA ARG A 224 6.27 4.51 -4.68
C ARG A 224 7.50 3.66 -4.45
N ILE A 225 8.30 3.36 -5.49
CA ILE A 225 9.49 2.51 -5.34
C ILE A 225 10.72 3.40 -5.16
N PHE A 226 11.17 4.07 -6.22
CA PHE A 226 12.50 4.67 -6.23
C PHE A 226 12.60 6.00 -5.46
N ASN A 227 11.70 6.96 -5.66
CA ASN A 227 11.83 8.27 -4.99
C ASN A 227 11.80 8.16 -3.44
N PRO A 228 10.90 7.37 -2.80
CA PRO A 228 10.93 7.18 -1.35
C PRO A 228 12.21 6.49 -0.86
N ARG A 229 12.73 5.49 -1.59
CA ARG A 229 13.95 4.76 -1.21
C ARG A 229 15.22 5.62 -1.40
N ILE A 230 15.28 6.41 -2.48
CA ILE A 230 16.35 7.40 -2.73
C ILE A 230 16.37 8.48 -1.63
N GLN A 231 15.19 8.96 -1.21
CA GLN A 231 15.07 9.90 -0.08
C GLN A 231 15.44 9.27 1.26
N LEU A 232 15.05 8.02 1.52
CA LEU A 232 15.40 7.27 2.73
C LEU A 232 16.92 7.05 2.82
N TYR A 233 17.55 6.54 1.75
CA TYR A 233 19.00 6.40 1.67
C TYR A 233 19.70 7.74 1.91
N GLY A 234 19.24 8.82 1.25
CA GLY A 234 19.77 10.16 1.48
C GLY A 234 19.65 10.62 2.94
N HIS A 235 18.54 10.32 3.61
CA HIS A 235 18.36 10.60 5.04
C HIS A 235 19.31 9.78 5.92
N GLU A 236 19.45 8.47 5.69
CA GLU A 236 20.36 7.58 6.44
C GLU A 236 21.80 8.07 6.33
N GLN A 237 22.23 8.49 5.14
CA GLN A 237 23.59 9.01 4.92
C GLN A 237 23.84 10.36 5.62
N THR A 238 22.80 11.12 6.01
CA THR A 238 22.98 12.29 6.90
C THR A 238 23.40 11.91 8.32
N LYS A 239 23.13 10.67 8.77
CA LYS A 239 23.56 10.17 10.08
C LYS A 239 25.04 9.77 10.09
N VAL A 240 25.55 9.32 8.94
CA VAL A 240 26.96 8.99 8.69
C VAL A 240 27.77 10.27 8.50
N HIS A 241 27.43 11.06 7.48
CA HIS A 241 28.14 12.27 7.10
C HIS A 241 27.57 13.52 7.81
N LYS A 242 27.56 13.51 9.15
CA LYS A 242 26.89 14.53 9.98
C LYS A 242 27.25 15.98 9.61
N GLN A 243 28.52 16.22 9.28
CA GLN A 243 29.05 17.54 8.87
C GLN A 243 28.53 18.04 7.50
N HIS A 244 27.96 17.17 6.65
CA HIS A 244 27.38 17.51 5.34
C HIS A 244 25.88 17.15 5.25
N ALA A 245 25.23 16.96 6.40
CA ALA A 245 23.83 16.53 6.50
C ALA A 245 22.84 17.44 5.76
N LYS A 246 23.12 18.75 5.65
CA LYS A 246 22.29 19.69 4.89
C LYS A 246 22.42 19.50 3.38
N GLN A 247 23.66 19.45 2.89
CA GLN A 247 24.03 19.28 1.48
C GLN A 247 23.49 17.96 0.94
N ILE A 248 23.69 16.86 1.67
CA ILE A 248 23.21 15.52 1.30
C ILE A 248 21.68 15.49 1.25
N ARG A 249 20.99 16.08 2.25
CA ARG A 249 19.52 16.16 2.26
C ARG A 249 19.00 16.94 1.05
N ARG A 250 19.55 18.12 0.75
CA ARG A 250 19.15 18.94 -0.42
C ARG A 250 19.43 18.22 -1.74
N ARG A 251 20.60 17.58 -1.89
CA ARG A 251 21.00 16.74 -3.03
C ARG A 251 19.96 15.67 -3.34
N PHE A 252 19.62 14.81 -2.39
CA PHE A 252 18.65 13.73 -2.62
C PHE A 252 17.21 14.25 -2.77
N THR A 253 16.83 15.37 -2.13
CA THR A 253 15.55 16.05 -2.39
C THR A 253 15.44 16.56 -3.83
N LEU A 254 16.46 17.24 -4.34
CA LEU A 254 16.48 17.76 -5.73
C LEU A 254 16.47 16.62 -6.76
N ILE A 255 17.25 15.55 -6.52
CA ILE A 255 17.25 14.34 -7.36
C ILE A 255 15.84 13.74 -7.46
N ALA A 256 15.21 13.40 -6.32
CA ALA A 256 13.88 12.78 -6.31
C ALA A 256 12.82 13.64 -6.98
N LYS A 257 12.93 14.97 -6.86
CA LYS A 257 12.05 15.95 -7.51
C LYS A 257 12.21 15.97 -9.04
N ILE A 258 13.44 15.90 -9.57
CA ILE A 258 13.68 15.82 -11.02
C ILE A 258 13.16 14.48 -11.56
N LEU A 259 13.43 13.37 -10.86
CA LEU A 259 12.89 12.04 -11.21
C LEU A 259 11.36 12.03 -11.22
N GLN A 260 10.70 12.74 -10.28
CA GLN A 260 9.24 12.87 -10.28
C GLN A 260 8.71 13.72 -11.44
N ASN A 261 9.40 14.80 -11.82
CA ASN A 261 9.04 15.60 -12.99
C ASN A 261 9.17 14.80 -14.29
N ILE A 262 10.25 14.03 -14.45
CA ILE A 262 10.44 13.08 -15.56
C ILE A 262 9.30 12.07 -15.59
N SER A 263 9.03 11.40 -14.46
CA SER A 263 7.96 10.39 -14.34
C SER A 263 6.57 10.93 -14.67
N ASN A 264 6.27 12.18 -14.28
CA ASN A 264 4.97 12.80 -14.49
C ASN A 264 4.88 13.52 -15.85
N GLN A 265 5.96 13.51 -16.65
CA GLN A 265 6.07 14.22 -17.93
C GLN A 265 5.82 15.73 -17.79
N MET A 266 6.25 16.33 -16.67
CA MET A 266 6.06 17.75 -16.34
C MET A 266 7.38 18.51 -16.43
N ILE A 267 7.36 19.66 -17.09
CA ILE A 267 8.46 20.63 -17.04
C ILE A 267 8.54 21.33 -15.67
N GLY A 268 9.75 21.67 -15.24
CA GLY A 268 10.01 22.57 -14.13
C GLY A 268 9.76 24.04 -14.48
N GLY A 269 9.79 24.91 -13.46
CA GLY A 269 9.59 26.35 -13.58
C GLY A 269 8.24 26.86 -13.05
N VAL A 270 7.17 26.07 -13.18
CA VAL A 270 5.78 26.52 -12.91
C VAL A 270 5.52 26.88 -11.45
N LYS A 271 6.13 26.17 -10.49
CA LYS A 271 6.03 26.45 -9.05
C LYS A 271 7.28 27.10 -8.47
N GLU A 272 8.43 26.87 -9.10
CA GLU A 272 9.76 27.24 -8.62
C GLU A 272 10.63 27.54 -9.86
N ALA A 273 10.96 28.82 -10.08
CA ALA A 273 11.54 29.29 -11.34
C ALA A 273 12.89 28.63 -11.67
N PHE A 274 13.75 28.43 -10.66
CA PHE A 274 15.08 27.82 -10.82
C PHE A 274 15.03 26.44 -11.49
N MET A 275 13.95 25.67 -11.28
CA MET A 275 13.76 24.35 -11.89
C MET A 275 13.57 24.38 -13.42
N ALA A 276 13.17 25.53 -14.00
CA ALA A 276 13.01 25.67 -15.46
C ALA A 276 14.32 25.41 -16.21
N SER A 277 15.44 25.75 -15.57
CA SER A 277 16.80 25.64 -16.11
C SER A 277 17.33 24.19 -16.23
N LEU A 278 16.49 23.20 -15.92
CA LEU A 278 16.72 21.77 -16.09
C LEU A 278 15.74 21.12 -17.10
N ASN A 279 14.88 21.90 -17.77
CA ASN A 279 13.83 21.36 -18.64
C ASN A 279 14.37 20.51 -19.81
N ASP A 280 15.51 20.88 -20.39
CA ASP A 280 16.15 20.09 -21.46
C ASP A 280 16.55 18.68 -20.99
N LEU A 281 17.02 18.55 -19.74
CA LEU A 281 17.29 17.24 -19.13
C LEU A 281 16.00 16.45 -18.94
N ILE A 282 14.97 17.09 -18.41
CA ILE A 282 13.68 16.45 -18.14
C ILE A 282 13.09 15.89 -19.45
N VAL A 283 13.12 16.65 -20.54
CA VAL A 283 12.65 16.22 -21.87
C VAL A 283 13.50 15.08 -22.46
N GLU A 284 14.83 15.11 -22.28
CA GLU A 284 15.72 14.02 -22.70
C GLU A 284 15.40 12.70 -21.97
N GLU A 285 15.30 12.74 -20.63
CA GLU A 285 15.07 11.53 -19.84
C GLU A 285 13.63 11.00 -19.94
N ILE A 286 12.62 11.87 -20.14
CA ILE A 286 11.23 11.45 -20.43
C ILE A 286 11.21 10.45 -21.60
N SER A 287 11.96 10.74 -22.66
CA SER A 287 12.00 9.89 -23.86
C SER A 287 12.55 8.49 -23.56
N LYS A 288 13.53 8.39 -22.65
CA LYS A 288 14.11 7.11 -22.20
C LYS A 288 13.15 6.35 -21.27
N VAL A 289 12.50 7.05 -20.35
CA VAL A 289 11.52 6.48 -19.40
C VAL A 289 10.29 5.94 -20.13
N LYS A 290 9.75 6.66 -21.13
CA LYS A 290 8.67 6.17 -22.00
C LYS A 290 9.05 4.88 -22.72
N LYS A 291 10.26 4.80 -23.29
CA LYS A 291 10.77 3.58 -23.93
C LYS A 291 10.85 2.42 -22.92
N PHE A 292 11.43 2.69 -21.75
CA PHE A 292 11.58 1.73 -20.68
C PHE A 292 10.25 1.15 -20.20
N PHE A 293 9.18 1.95 -20.02
CA PHE A 293 7.88 1.40 -19.62
C PHE A 293 7.33 0.36 -20.60
N LYS A 294 7.60 0.53 -21.91
CA LYS A 294 7.22 -0.43 -22.96
C LYS A 294 8.04 -1.71 -22.88
N GLU A 295 9.34 -1.60 -22.66
CA GLU A 295 10.25 -2.75 -22.46
C GLU A 295 9.94 -3.50 -21.16
N LEU A 296 9.65 -2.78 -20.07
CA LEU A 296 9.27 -3.32 -18.75
C LEU A 296 8.00 -4.17 -18.84
N CYS A 297 6.96 -3.66 -19.52
CA CYS A 297 5.65 -4.29 -19.63
C CYS A 297 5.53 -5.31 -20.79
N ASN A 298 6.57 -5.44 -21.62
CA ASN A 298 6.66 -6.45 -22.68
C ASN A 298 6.98 -7.85 -22.10
N VAL A 299 6.07 -8.36 -21.28
CA VAL A 299 6.11 -9.71 -20.68
C VAL A 299 4.82 -10.47 -21.00
N LEU A 300 4.85 -11.80 -20.86
CA LEU A 300 3.67 -12.64 -21.04
C LEU A 300 2.70 -12.48 -19.84
N PRO A 301 1.40 -12.75 -20.02
CA PRO A 301 0.41 -12.67 -18.92
C PRO A 301 0.76 -13.59 -17.75
N LEU A 302 0.26 -13.26 -16.56
CA LEU A 302 0.54 -13.99 -15.32
C LEU A 302 0.20 -15.49 -15.42
N GLU A 303 -0.87 -15.84 -16.15
CA GLU A 303 -1.31 -17.20 -16.41
C GLU A 303 -0.26 -18.06 -17.13
N HIS A 304 0.55 -17.45 -18.02
CA HIS A 304 1.63 -18.17 -18.71
C HIS A 304 2.76 -18.53 -17.72
N HIS A 305 3.18 -17.56 -16.90
CA HIS A 305 4.19 -17.78 -15.87
C HIS A 305 3.72 -18.80 -14.82
N PHE A 306 2.45 -18.75 -14.42
CA PHE A 306 1.81 -19.75 -13.55
C PHE A 306 1.88 -21.17 -14.13
N ALA A 307 1.58 -21.33 -15.43
CA ALA A 307 1.64 -22.62 -16.10
C ALA A 307 3.07 -23.17 -16.21
N MET A 308 4.09 -22.30 -16.25
CA MET A 308 5.50 -22.72 -16.17
C MET A 308 5.89 -23.14 -14.75
N ASP A 309 5.59 -22.32 -13.74
CA ASP A 309 5.98 -22.60 -12.36
C ASP A 309 5.21 -23.79 -11.75
N ARG A 310 3.96 -24.02 -12.18
CA ARG A 310 3.21 -25.24 -11.83
C ARG A 310 3.91 -26.49 -12.36
N LYS A 311 4.32 -26.50 -13.64
CA LYS A 311 5.10 -27.62 -14.24
C LYS A 311 6.47 -27.84 -13.60
N ILE A 312 7.03 -26.83 -12.94
CA ILE A 312 8.26 -26.95 -12.14
C ILE A 312 7.95 -27.52 -10.74
N ARG A 313 6.86 -27.07 -10.09
CA ARG A 313 6.37 -27.62 -8.81
C ARG A 313 5.92 -29.08 -8.93
N GLU A 314 5.33 -29.48 -10.05
CA GLU A 314 5.01 -30.89 -10.37
C GLU A 314 6.26 -31.77 -10.40
N LYS A 315 7.38 -31.27 -10.97
CA LYS A 315 8.66 -31.99 -11.07
C LYS A 315 9.50 -31.94 -9.80
N SER A 316 9.32 -30.92 -8.96
CA SER A 316 9.94 -30.81 -7.64
C SER A 316 8.86 -30.46 -6.60
N PRO A 317 8.07 -31.46 -6.16
CA PRO A 317 7.05 -31.25 -5.14
C PRO A 317 7.66 -30.71 -3.86
N ARG A 318 7.06 -29.63 -3.35
CA ARG A 318 7.43 -28.98 -2.09
C ARG A 318 6.15 -28.61 -1.37
N ASP A 319 6.20 -28.68 -0.04
CA ASP A 319 5.04 -28.36 0.78
C ASP A 319 4.87 -26.85 0.91
N ASP A 320 3.75 -26.34 0.39
CA ASP A 320 3.31 -24.97 0.62
C ASP A 320 2.74 -24.85 2.04
N LEU A 321 3.39 -24.01 2.85
CA LEU A 321 3.21 -23.98 4.30
C LEU A 321 2.64 -22.65 4.78
N VAL A 322 1.45 -22.74 5.39
CA VAL A 322 0.72 -21.63 6.02
C VAL A 322 0.97 -21.65 7.53
N TYR A 323 1.19 -20.48 8.15
CA TYR A 323 1.47 -20.34 9.59
C TYR A 323 0.56 -19.28 10.23
N LEU A 324 -0.56 -19.71 10.82
CA LEU A 324 -1.56 -18.78 11.38
C LEU A 324 -1.60 -18.84 12.91
N SER A 325 -1.61 -17.70 13.58
CA SER A 325 -1.91 -17.68 15.03
C SER A 325 -3.39 -18.02 15.28
N LEU A 326 -3.76 -18.29 16.52
CA LEU A 326 -5.16 -18.49 16.88
C LEU A 326 -6.02 -17.22 16.67
N SER A 327 -5.42 -16.04 16.79
CA SER A 327 -6.06 -14.75 16.49
C SER A 327 -6.31 -14.62 15.00
N ASP A 328 -5.38 -15.08 14.16
CA ASP A 328 -5.43 -14.94 12.70
C ASP A 328 -6.35 -15.97 12.05
N LEU A 329 -6.39 -17.20 12.57
CA LEU A 329 -7.45 -18.16 12.22
C LEU A 329 -8.84 -17.62 12.56
N SER A 330 -9.00 -17.04 13.75
CA SER A 330 -10.29 -16.47 14.20
C SER A 330 -10.70 -15.25 13.37
N PHE A 331 -9.75 -14.48 12.87
CA PHE A 331 -9.97 -13.34 11.99
C PHE A 331 -10.27 -13.78 10.55
N LEU A 332 -9.45 -14.66 9.96
CA LEU A 332 -9.66 -15.26 8.65
C LEU A 332 -11.04 -15.92 8.56
N LYS A 333 -11.46 -16.68 9.58
CA LYS A 333 -12.81 -17.27 9.66
C LYS A 333 -13.92 -16.23 9.50
N LYS A 334 -13.80 -15.07 10.15
CA LYS A 334 -14.79 -13.98 10.03
C LYS A 334 -14.83 -13.40 8.62
N MET A 335 -13.68 -13.23 7.98
CA MET A 335 -13.58 -12.72 6.60
C MET A 335 -14.17 -13.73 5.59
N LEU A 336 -13.82 -15.01 5.71
CA LEU A 336 -14.39 -16.09 4.88
C LEU A 336 -15.91 -16.19 5.05
N TRP A 337 -16.42 -16.07 6.28
CA TRP A 337 -17.87 -16.08 6.53
C TRP A 337 -18.59 -14.85 5.94
N ASN A 338 -17.93 -13.69 5.88
CA ASN A 338 -18.47 -12.50 5.23
C ASN A 338 -18.61 -12.71 3.71
N ASP A 339 -17.56 -13.20 3.03
CA ASP A 339 -17.63 -13.52 1.59
C ASP A 339 -18.70 -14.59 1.31
N TYR A 340 -18.75 -15.66 2.12
CA TYR A 340 -19.81 -16.68 2.03
C TYR A 340 -21.21 -16.06 2.17
N SER A 341 -21.43 -15.21 3.17
CA SER A 341 -22.75 -14.60 3.42
C SER A 341 -23.20 -13.69 2.28
N ASN A 342 -22.26 -12.96 1.68
CA ASN A 342 -22.55 -11.96 0.65
C ASN A 342 -22.65 -12.55 -0.76
N ASN A 343 -21.93 -13.65 -1.06
CA ASN A 343 -21.71 -14.10 -2.44
C ASN A 343 -22.07 -15.57 -2.71
N ALA A 344 -22.12 -16.46 -1.71
CA ALA A 344 -22.37 -17.90 -1.96
C ALA A 344 -23.72 -18.21 -2.62
N LYS A 345 -24.73 -17.35 -2.47
CA LYS A 345 -26.05 -17.48 -3.14
C LYS A 345 -26.07 -16.96 -4.59
N LYS A 346 -25.05 -16.21 -5.01
CA LYS A 346 -24.95 -15.58 -6.33
C LYS A 346 -24.06 -16.36 -7.30
N SER A 347 -23.26 -17.29 -6.77
CA SER A 347 -22.23 -17.98 -7.52
C SER A 347 -22.76 -19.23 -8.18
N ASP A 348 -22.56 -19.34 -9.49
CA ASP A 348 -22.92 -20.53 -10.27
C ASP A 348 -21.76 -21.46 -10.61
N ASP A 349 -20.51 -21.03 -10.42
CA ASP A 349 -19.32 -21.84 -10.68
C ASP A 349 -19.18 -23.03 -9.71
N LEU A 350 -18.64 -24.14 -10.21
CA LEU A 350 -18.52 -25.39 -9.45
C LEU A 350 -17.44 -25.31 -8.37
N MET A 351 -16.27 -24.71 -8.65
CA MET A 351 -15.20 -24.56 -7.66
C MET A 351 -15.57 -23.53 -6.60
N GLU A 352 -16.33 -22.49 -6.95
CA GLU A 352 -16.91 -21.56 -5.97
C GLU A 352 -17.94 -22.23 -5.07
N LYS A 353 -18.86 -23.03 -5.63
CA LYS A 353 -19.81 -23.83 -4.83
C LYS A 353 -19.09 -24.79 -3.88
N GLU A 354 -17.97 -25.38 -4.29
CA GLU A 354 -17.11 -26.19 -3.43
C GLU A 354 -16.41 -25.35 -2.33
N TYR A 355 -15.76 -24.25 -2.71
CA TYR A 355 -15.11 -23.30 -1.79
C TYR A 355 -16.06 -22.80 -0.71
N TYR A 356 -17.28 -22.38 -1.08
CA TYR A 356 -18.31 -21.96 -0.13
C TYR A 356 -18.85 -23.12 0.72
N THR A 357 -18.89 -24.34 0.19
CA THR A 357 -19.19 -25.54 0.98
C THR A 357 -18.10 -25.82 2.01
N LEU A 358 -16.81 -25.62 1.67
CA LEU A 358 -15.71 -25.74 2.64
C LEU A 358 -15.74 -24.64 3.70
N ILE A 359 -15.99 -23.37 3.34
CA ILE A 359 -16.18 -22.27 4.30
C ILE A 359 -17.32 -22.57 5.27
N LYS A 360 -18.48 -23.01 4.74
CA LYS A 360 -19.64 -23.39 5.56
C LYS A 360 -19.27 -24.51 6.54
N ASN A 361 -18.62 -25.56 6.06
CA ASN A 361 -18.12 -26.65 6.90
C ASN A 361 -17.15 -26.15 7.99
N VAL A 362 -16.19 -25.28 7.64
CA VAL A 362 -15.28 -24.65 8.61
C VAL A 362 -16.05 -23.83 9.63
N CYS A 363 -17.06 -23.06 9.24
CA CYS A 363 -17.73 -22.13 10.13
C CYS A 363 -18.73 -22.81 11.08
N GLU A 364 -19.54 -23.74 10.58
CA GLU A 364 -20.56 -24.48 11.35
C GLU A 364 -19.94 -25.54 12.28
N LYS A 365 -18.79 -26.12 11.90
CA LYS A 365 -18.16 -27.25 12.63
C LYS A 365 -16.85 -26.84 13.31
N ASP A 366 -16.60 -25.54 13.45
CA ASP A 366 -15.37 -24.98 14.01
C ASP A 366 -15.17 -25.34 15.49
N PRO A 367 -14.16 -26.14 15.85
CA PRO A 367 -13.86 -26.42 17.24
C PRO A 367 -12.94 -25.35 17.88
N PHE A 368 -12.79 -24.16 17.28
CA PHE A 368 -12.23 -22.95 17.93
C PHE A 368 -13.30 -22.01 18.51
N SER A 369 -14.60 -22.29 18.36
CA SER A 369 -15.59 -21.60 19.17
C SER A 369 -15.40 -21.95 20.65
N MET A 370 -14.84 -21.01 21.43
CA MET A 370 -15.20 -20.96 22.84
C MET A 370 -16.70 -20.67 22.91
N SER A 371 -17.47 -21.64 23.37
CA SER A 371 -18.84 -21.39 23.81
C SER A 371 -18.79 -20.35 24.94
N PRO A 372 -19.59 -19.26 24.91
CA PRO A 372 -19.81 -18.50 26.12
C PRO A 372 -20.35 -19.46 27.19
N SER A 373 -19.76 -19.42 28.38
CA SER A 373 -20.04 -20.40 29.44
C SER A 373 -21.52 -20.39 29.82
N SER A 374 -22.16 -21.55 29.76
CA SER A 374 -23.58 -21.73 30.05
C SER A 374 -23.89 -21.58 31.55
N SER A 375 -24.18 -20.36 31.99
CA SER A 375 -24.63 -20.03 33.35
C SER A 375 -26.14 -19.76 33.39
N SER A 376 -26.96 -20.71 32.93
CA SER A 376 -28.42 -20.53 32.78
C SER A 376 -29.24 -21.82 32.82
N ALA A 377 -28.92 -22.71 33.76
CA ALA A 377 -29.77 -23.77 34.35
C ALA A 377 -29.03 -24.25 35.61
N LEU A 378 -29.63 -24.55 36.77
CA LEU A 378 -31.02 -24.79 37.18
C LEU A 378 -31.37 -23.82 38.36
N ASN A 379 -32.59 -23.65 38.88
CA ASN A 379 -33.78 -24.50 38.89
C ASN A 379 -35.06 -23.71 38.60
N SER A 380 -36.08 -24.42 38.12
CA SER A 380 -37.49 -24.05 38.29
C SER A 380 -38.24 -25.25 38.84
N ASP A 381 -38.62 -25.23 40.12
CA ASP A 381 -39.78 -25.99 40.58
C ASP A 381 -40.39 -25.37 41.83
N ALA A 382 -41.67 -25.63 42.10
CA ALA A 382 -42.49 -24.79 42.96
C ALA A 382 -42.93 -25.45 44.28
N SER A 383 -43.06 -24.66 45.36
CA SER A 383 -44.38 -24.24 45.89
C SER A 383 -44.38 -23.80 47.37
N SER A 384 -45.48 -23.16 47.77
CA SER A 384 -46.07 -23.21 49.13
C SER A 384 -45.35 -22.49 50.30
N LYS A 385 -46.07 -21.50 50.88
CA LYS A 385 -45.85 -20.81 52.19
C LYS A 385 -44.58 -19.91 52.21
N GLY A 386 -44.66 -18.59 52.40
CA GLY A 386 -45.80 -17.71 52.66
C GLY A 386 -45.88 -17.26 54.12
N ASP A 387 -45.58 -15.99 54.37
CA ASP A 387 -45.79 -15.29 55.65
C ASP A 387 -46.06 -13.79 55.41
N LYS A 388 -46.52 -13.06 56.44
CA LYS A 388 -46.93 -11.64 56.38
C LYS A 388 -45.92 -10.75 57.10
N GLY A 389 -45.12 -9.99 56.33
CA GLY A 389 -44.35 -8.84 56.84
C GLY A 389 -45.03 -7.52 56.47
N ASN A 390 -45.15 -6.58 57.40
CA ASN A 390 -45.87 -5.30 57.22
C ASN A 390 -45.01 -4.11 57.66
N LEU A 391 -45.48 -2.89 57.34
CA LEU A 391 -45.08 -1.58 57.89
C LEU A 391 -43.72 -0.96 57.43
N SER A 392 -43.83 0.07 56.58
CA SER A 392 -43.37 1.47 56.81
C SER A 392 -41.86 1.77 57.08
N ASN A 393 -41.32 2.99 56.88
CA ASN A 393 -41.97 4.30 56.71
C ASN A 393 -41.04 5.36 56.08
N ALA A 394 -41.60 6.30 55.30
CA ALA A 394 -41.14 7.68 55.03
C ALA A 394 -39.68 7.90 54.49
N ALA A 395 -39.25 9.10 54.05
CA ALA A 395 -39.89 10.42 53.94
C ALA A 395 -39.28 11.27 52.80
N GLY A 396 -40.09 12.14 52.16
CA GLY A 396 -39.66 13.36 51.44
C GLY A 396 -38.86 13.22 50.13
N GLY A 397 -38.99 14.13 49.15
CA GLY A 397 -39.94 15.23 49.01
C GLY A 397 -39.49 16.30 48.01
N SER A 398 -40.43 16.78 47.17
CA SER A 398 -40.33 17.95 46.27
C SER A 398 -39.31 17.91 45.11
N GLY A 399 -39.63 18.38 43.90
CA GLY A 399 -40.94 18.83 43.38
C GLY A 399 -40.85 19.64 42.07
N ALA A 400 -41.94 19.60 41.29
CA ALA A 400 -42.24 20.36 40.05
C ALA A 400 -41.28 20.13 38.84
N LEU A 401 -41.71 19.88 37.58
CA LEU A 401 -42.84 20.33 36.74
C LEU A 401 -42.72 21.79 36.24
N GLY A 402 -42.94 22.11 34.96
CA GLY A 402 -43.17 21.24 33.77
C GLY A 402 -43.76 22.01 32.56
N ASN A 403 -43.92 21.32 31.42
CA ASN A 403 -44.85 21.52 30.27
C ASN A 403 -45.19 22.92 29.69
N GLY A 404 -45.42 23.03 28.35
CA GLY A 404 -45.99 24.28 27.79
C GLY A 404 -46.18 24.45 26.26
N VAL A 405 -46.65 23.43 25.55
CA VAL A 405 -46.97 23.34 24.10
C VAL A 405 -47.85 24.47 23.46
N ASN A 406 -47.69 24.71 22.14
CA ASN A 406 -48.55 25.41 21.11
C ASN A 406 -48.51 26.96 20.93
N GLY A 407 -48.71 27.45 19.68
CA GLY A 407 -48.78 28.91 19.38
C GLY A 407 -48.90 29.47 17.92
N ASN A 408 -49.53 28.75 16.98
CA ASN A 408 -49.90 29.05 15.56
C ASN A 408 -50.01 30.50 14.94
N LEU A 409 -49.90 30.57 13.59
CA LEU A 409 -50.68 31.38 12.56
C LEU A 409 -50.20 32.71 11.88
N THR A 410 -50.63 32.85 10.59
CA THR A 410 -50.63 34.00 9.62
C THR A 410 -49.27 34.53 9.09
N GLY A 411 -49.12 35.13 7.89
CA GLY A 411 -50.01 35.49 6.74
C GLY A 411 -49.54 36.84 6.09
N ASP A 412 -49.79 37.24 4.83
CA ASP A 412 -50.39 36.63 3.62
C ASP A 412 -50.15 37.52 2.34
N THR A 413 -50.27 36.96 1.10
CA THR A 413 -50.46 37.58 -0.27
C THR A 413 -49.60 38.79 -0.74
N THR A 414 -49.45 39.25 -2.02
CA THR A 414 -49.96 39.05 -3.43
C THR A 414 -48.76 39.14 -4.45
N GLY A 415 -48.79 38.99 -5.80
CA GLY A 415 -49.79 38.56 -6.82
C GLY A 415 -49.73 39.31 -8.19
N SER A 416 -49.52 38.60 -9.33
CA SER A 416 -49.67 39.02 -10.77
C SER A 416 -48.70 40.08 -11.38
N GLY A 417 -48.44 40.20 -12.71
CA GLY A 417 -48.72 39.34 -13.89
C GLY A 417 -48.64 40.06 -15.29
N VAL A 418 -48.35 39.31 -16.38
CA VAL A 418 -48.69 39.54 -17.84
C VAL A 418 -47.80 40.41 -18.79
N HIS A 419 -47.42 39.80 -19.95
CA HIS A 419 -47.01 40.27 -21.32
C HIS A 419 -45.99 41.42 -21.62
N GLY A 420 -45.22 41.25 -22.71
CA GLY A 420 -44.55 42.33 -23.47
C GLY A 420 -43.57 41.82 -24.57
N ASN A 421 -43.57 42.43 -25.78
CA ASN A 421 -42.73 42.06 -26.94
C ASN A 421 -41.68 43.13 -27.33
N ASN A 422 -40.71 42.71 -28.17
CA ASN A 422 -39.66 43.44 -28.94
C ASN A 422 -38.22 43.37 -28.39
N SER A 423 -37.19 42.93 -29.14
CA SER A 423 -36.73 43.17 -30.54
C SER A 423 -35.74 44.34 -30.64
N GLY A 424 -34.48 44.10 -31.02
CA GLY A 424 -33.62 45.15 -31.60
C GLY A 424 -32.11 45.11 -31.38
N ASN A 425 -31.40 44.46 -32.32
CA ASN A 425 -30.15 44.92 -32.95
C ASN A 425 -28.80 44.96 -32.18
N ASN A 426 -27.75 44.45 -32.84
CA ASN A 426 -26.33 44.55 -32.44
C ASN A 426 -25.81 43.18 -31.88
N GLY A 427 -24.53 42.77 -31.87
CA GLY A 427 -23.34 43.24 -32.58
C GLY A 427 -22.10 42.34 -32.37
N ASN A 428 -21.26 42.28 -33.41
CA ASN A 428 -19.82 41.95 -33.48
C ASN A 428 -19.14 40.94 -32.53
N ASP A 429 -18.48 39.96 -33.18
CA ASP A 429 -17.08 39.50 -33.00
C ASP A 429 -16.59 38.72 -31.76
N MET A 430 -16.28 37.45 -32.05
CA MET A 430 -15.04 36.70 -31.77
C MET A 430 -14.56 36.36 -30.35
N ASP A 431 -14.58 35.04 -30.12
CA ASP A 431 -13.54 34.20 -29.50
C ASP A 431 -12.99 34.47 -28.08
N LYS A 432 -13.51 33.63 -27.18
CA LYS A 432 -12.74 32.68 -26.36
C LYS A 432 -11.53 33.22 -25.57
N LYS A 433 -11.79 33.58 -24.32
CA LYS A 433 -10.89 33.23 -23.19
C LYS A 433 -11.68 32.67 -22.02
N ASN A 434 -11.79 31.35 -21.93
CA ASN A 434 -12.07 30.71 -20.64
C ASN A 434 -10.72 30.51 -19.94
N ASN A 435 -10.49 31.28 -18.88
CA ASN A 435 -9.60 30.83 -17.81
C ASN A 435 -10.35 29.74 -17.05
N ASP A 436 -9.69 28.62 -16.76
CA ASP A 436 -10.03 27.82 -15.59
C ASP A 436 -8.77 27.63 -14.75
N SER A 437 -8.75 28.30 -13.59
CA SER A 437 -7.63 28.33 -12.66
C SER A 437 -8.01 27.59 -11.39
N PHE A 438 -7.66 26.31 -11.28
CA PHE A 438 -7.82 25.55 -10.05
C PHE A 438 -6.52 24.89 -9.59
N GLY A 439 -6.15 25.17 -8.35
CA GLY A 439 -4.85 24.81 -7.77
C GLY A 439 -4.91 23.59 -6.86
N GLY A 440 -4.03 22.62 -7.11
CA GLY A 440 -3.68 21.55 -6.17
C GLY A 440 -2.42 21.91 -5.37
N GLY A 441 -2.60 22.49 -4.19
CA GLY A 441 -1.54 22.69 -3.20
C GLY A 441 -1.36 21.44 -2.34
N VAL A 442 -0.20 20.79 -2.41
CA VAL A 442 0.16 19.66 -1.53
C VAL A 442 1.23 20.13 -0.55
N GLY A 443 0.81 20.47 0.67
CA GLY A 443 1.74 20.83 1.74
C GLY A 443 2.42 19.59 2.32
N LEU A 444 3.74 19.58 2.37
CA LEU A 444 4.51 18.56 3.07
C LEU A 444 4.47 18.83 4.59
N GLY A 445 3.37 18.45 5.23
CA GLY A 445 3.16 18.60 6.67
C GLY A 445 4.06 17.67 7.50
N GLY A 446 5.25 18.14 7.85
CA GLY A 446 6.15 17.45 8.77
C GLY A 446 5.69 17.58 10.23
N GLY A 447 4.91 16.63 10.72
CA GLY A 447 4.58 16.51 12.15
C GLY A 447 5.73 15.89 12.93
N ILE A 448 6.51 16.71 13.63
CA ILE A 448 7.47 16.24 14.65
C ILE A 448 6.70 16.09 15.96
N VAL A 449 6.62 14.86 16.47
CA VAL A 449 6.36 14.60 17.88
C VAL A 449 7.71 14.31 18.53
N SER A 450 8.06 15.13 19.51
CA SER A 450 9.23 14.93 20.37
C SER A 450 8.78 14.19 21.63
N ASP A 451 9.22 12.95 21.77
CA ASP A 451 9.33 12.27 23.06
C ASP A 451 10.79 11.84 23.19
N ASP A 452 11.52 12.43 24.14
CA ASP A 452 12.85 12.01 24.53
C ASP A 452 12.71 10.87 25.57
N ASP A 453 13.41 9.76 25.37
CA ASP A 453 13.75 8.82 26.45
C ASP A 453 15.04 8.07 26.06
N ASP A 454 16.03 8.09 26.96
CA ASP A 454 17.31 7.39 26.78
C ASP A 454 17.17 5.91 27.15
N GLU A 455 17.55 5.00 26.24
CA GLU A 455 17.97 3.65 26.65
C GLU A 455 19.23 3.22 25.87
N GLN A 456 20.25 2.77 26.60
CA GLN A 456 21.59 2.51 26.08
C GLN A 456 21.77 1.02 25.74
N GLU A 457 22.09 0.70 24.49
CA GLU A 457 22.59 -0.64 24.12
C GLU A 457 24.09 -0.77 24.50
N PRO A 458 24.49 -1.75 25.34
CA PRO A 458 25.89 -2.06 25.61
C PRO A 458 26.47 -3.02 24.55
N GLU A 459 27.80 -2.97 24.38
CA GLU A 459 28.54 -3.55 23.27
C GLU A 459 28.61 -5.09 23.23
N GLU A 460 28.75 -5.67 22.03
CA GLU A 460 29.12 -7.08 21.86
C GLU A 460 30.59 -7.32 22.27
N HIS A 461 30.82 -8.35 23.10
CA HIS A 461 32.16 -8.92 23.28
C HIS A 461 32.09 -10.45 23.35
N ASN A 462 32.93 -11.12 22.55
CA ASN A 462 33.10 -12.58 22.59
C ASN A 462 33.78 -13.03 23.90
N ASP A 463 33.41 -14.21 24.44
CA ASP A 463 34.25 -15.41 24.28
C ASP A 463 33.77 -16.72 24.94
N THR A 464 33.97 -17.83 24.22
CA THR A 464 34.24 -19.22 24.70
C THR A 464 33.19 -20.05 25.48
N ASN A 465 33.31 -21.38 25.32
CA ASN A 465 32.49 -22.42 25.99
C ASN A 465 33.05 -22.82 27.37
N VAL A 466 32.18 -23.01 28.37
CA VAL A 466 32.31 -24.08 29.39
C VAL A 466 30.91 -24.63 29.75
N SER A 467 30.82 -25.93 30.02
CA SER A 467 29.59 -26.63 30.40
C SER A 467 29.13 -26.40 31.85
N GLY A 468 27.83 -26.18 32.07
CA GLY A 468 27.22 -26.19 33.41
C GLY A 468 25.73 -26.55 33.35
N ASN A 469 25.30 -27.55 34.12
CA ASN A 469 23.93 -28.08 34.07
C ASN A 469 23.05 -27.48 35.18
N SER A 470 21.99 -26.75 34.82
CA SER A 470 20.90 -26.41 35.75
C SER A 470 19.54 -26.39 35.04
N SER A 471 18.49 -26.69 35.80
CA SER A 471 17.22 -27.18 35.24
C SER A 471 16.09 -26.15 35.24
N THR A 472 15.05 -26.44 34.44
CA THR A 472 13.67 -25.93 34.59
C THR A 472 13.47 -24.41 34.50
N LYS A 473 13.42 -23.87 33.28
CA LYS A 473 12.38 -22.92 32.78
C LYS A 473 12.65 -22.51 31.32
N ASN A 474 12.10 -23.26 30.36
CA ASN A 474 11.87 -22.82 28.97
C ASN A 474 11.06 -23.86 28.19
N ASN A 475 9.72 -23.79 28.23
CA ASN A 475 8.86 -24.73 27.48
C ASN A 475 7.48 -24.18 27.09
N GLU A 476 7.27 -22.86 27.14
CA GLU A 476 5.96 -22.21 26.86
C GLU A 476 5.87 -21.53 25.48
N SER A 477 6.99 -21.36 24.77
CA SER A 477 7.04 -20.65 23.48
C SER A 477 6.53 -21.46 22.27
N LEU A 478 6.43 -22.80 22.39
CA LEU A 478 6.35 -23.71 21.24
C LEU A 478 4.95 -23.86 20.57
N TYR A 479 3.93 -23.10 21.01
CA TYR A 479 2.52 -23.37 20.65
C TYR A 479 1.71 -22.18 20.09
N ARG A 480 2.34 -21.03 19.74
CA ARG A 480 1.59 -19.84 19.24
C ARG A 480 1.04 -19.94 17.81
N TYR A 481 1.56 -20.82 16.94
CA TYR A 481 1.20 -20.87 15.52
C TYR A 481 0.73 -22.25 15.05
N VAL A 482 -0.32 -22.27 14.22
CA VAL A 482 -0.87 -23.45 13.56
C VAL A 482 -0.27 -23.56 12.16
N LYS A 483 0.80 -24.36 12.05
CA LYS A 483 1.37 -24.78 10.76
C LYS A 483 0.39 -25.69 9.98
N ILE A 484 0.03 -25.33 8.76
CA ILE A 484 -0.84 -26.10 7.86
C ILE A 484 -0.05 -26.39 6.58
N SER A 485 -0.07 -27.66 6.14
CA SER A 485 0.37 -28.05 4.80
C SER A 485 -0.78 -27.82 3.82
N VAL A 486 -0.51 -27.21 2.65
CA VAL A 486 -1.46 -27.15 1.54
C VAL A 486 -1.30 -28.37 0.63
N HIS A 487 -0.05 -28.82 0.43
CA HIS A 487 0.24 -29.91 -0.51
C HIS A 487 -0.27 -31.29 -0.05
N GLU A 488 -0.29 -31.55 1.27
CA GLU A 488 -0.86 -32.78 1.86
C GLU A 488 -2.34 -32.95 1.47
N TYR A 489 -3.09 -31.84 1.38
CA TYR A 489 -4.54 -31.87 1.10
C TYR A 489 -4.86 -31.76 -0.40
N MET A 490 -4.04 -31.06 -1.20
CA MET A 490 -4.12 -31.17 -2.67
C MET A 490 -3.98 -32.64 -3.11
N GLN A 491 -2.95 -33.34 -2.65
CA GLN A 491 -2.77 -34.77 -2.95
C GLN A 491 -3.91 -35.66 -2.42
N GLN A 492 -4.60 -35.28 -1.35
CA GLN A 492 -5.75 -36.04 -0.85
C GLN A 492 -6.98 -35.84 -1.72
N ARG A 493 -7.18 -34.63 -2.28
CA ARG A 493 -8.26 -34.30 -3.22
C ARG A 493 -8.09 -35.08 -4.52
N GLU A 494 -6.92 -34.99 -5.17
CA GLU A 494 -6.56 -35.77 -6.37
C GLU A 494 -6.82 -37.28 -6.21
N LYS A 495 -6.44 -37.86 -5.06
CA LYS A 495 -6.63 -39.31 -4.74
C LYS A 495 -8.06 -39.68 -4.34
N THR A 496 -8.96 -38.72 -4.24
CA THR A 496 -10.40 -38.91 -3.99
C THR A 496 -11.18 -38.71 -5.31
N ASP A 497 -10.81 -37.71 -6.10
CA ASP A 497 -11.37 -37.45 -7.42
C ASP A 497 -11.04 -38.61 -8.39
N ALA A 498 -9.80 -39.11 -8.37
CA ALA A 498 -9.37 -40.32 -9.09
C ALA A 498 -9.87 -41.65 -8.49
N LYS A 499 -10.88 -41.58 -7.60
CA LYS A 499 -11.71 -42.73 -7.15
C LYS A 499 -13.21 -42.47 -7.32
N SER A 500 -13.58 -41.29 -7.80
CA SER A 500 -14.96 -40.86 -8.05
C SER A 500 -15.29 -40.87 -9.55
N ASN A 501 -14.25 -40.83 -10.40
CA ASN A 501 -14.24 -41.28 -11.79
C ASN A 501 -13.71 -42.73 -11.88
#